data_AF-A0AAJ1F6S5-F1
#
_entry.id   AF-A0AAJ1F6S5-F1
#
_cell.length_a   1.000
_cell.length_b   1.000
_cell.length_c   1.000
_cell.angle_alpha   90.00
_cell.angle_beta   90.00
_cell.angle_gamma   90.00
#
_symmetry.space_group_name_H-M   'P 1'
#
loop_
_entity.id
_entity.type
_entity.pdbx_description
1 polymer ?
#
loop_
_entity_poly.entity_id
_entity_poly.type
_entity_poly.pdbx_seq_one_letter_code
_entity_poly.pdbx_strand_id
1 'polypeptide(L)' 'EAISFLPPMQARRVHARYMLGMKVKDIAAMEGITPSQAGKSIHAALRRLRRYFARQKWTVNL' A
#
# COMPACT_ATOMS: atom_id res chain seq x y z
N GLU A 1 -13.01 -3.68 1.17
CA GLU A 1 -12.72 -5.00 0.56
C GLU A 1 -11.31 -5.15 -0.02
N ALA A 2 -10.79 -4.24 -0.84
CA ALA A 2 -9.46 -4.45 -1.46
C ALA A 2 -8.27 -4.31 -0.48
N ILE A 3 -8.33 -3.37 0.46
CA ILE A 3 -7.25 -3.17 1.46
C ILE A 3 -7.14 -4.35 2.44
N SER A 4 -8.24 -5.04 2.75
CA SER A 4 -8.22 -6.24 3.60
C SER A 4 -7.53 -7.44 2.93
N PHE A 5 -7.26 -7.40 1.62
CA PHE A 5 -6.45 -8.41 0.91
C PHE A 5 -4.93 -8.18 1.07
N LEU A 6 -4.52 -7.06 1.66
CA LEU A 6 -3.11 -6.78 1.92
C LEU A 6 -2.66 -7.40 3.25
N PRO A 7 -1.38 -7.81 3.36
CA PRO A 7 -0.77 -8.06 4.66
C PRO A 7 -0.99 -6.85 5.59
N PRO A 8 -1.29 -7.03 6.89
CA PRO A 8 -1.65 -5.94 7.79
C PRO A 8 -0.66 -4.77 7.77
N MET A 9 0.64 -5.07 7.68
CA MET A 9 1.66 -4.03 7.56
C MET A 9 1.58 -3.21 6.27
N GLN A 10 1.32 -3.87 5.15
CA GLN A 10 1.16 -3.20 3.87
C GLN A 10 -0.10 -2.33 3.85
N ALA A 11 -1.20 -2.82 4.44
CA ALA A 11 -2.43 -2.06 4.60
C ALA A 11 -2.19 -0.78 5.42
N ARG A 12 -1.54 -0.89 6.60
CA ARG A 12 -1.21 0.26 7.44
C ARG A 12 -0.36 1.30 6.71
N ARG A 13 0.69 0.87 6.01
CA ARG A 13 1.59 1.80 5.28
C ARG A 13 0.88 2.49 4.10
N VAL A 14 0.02 1.78 3.36
CA VAL A 14 -0.78 2.37 2.28
C VAL A 14 -1.79 3.38 2.83
N HIS A 15 -2.47 3.04 3.93
CA HIS A 15 -3.40 3.95 4.61
C HIS A 15 -2.67 5.22 5.08
N ALA A 16 -1.55 5.08 5.77
CA ALA A 16 -0.73 6.21 6.19
C ALA A 16 -0.29 7.10 5.01
N ARG A 17 0.15 6.50 3.91
CA ARG A 17 0.66 7.25 2.74
C ARG A 17 -0.42 8.00 1.96
N TYR A 18 -1.59 7.39 1.77
CA TYR A 18 -2.61 7.87 0.83
C TYR A 18 -3.90 8.37 1.49
N MET A 19 -4.27 7.85 2.66
CA MET A 19 -5.46 8.31 3.39
C MET A 19 -5.09 9.38 4.42
N LEU A 20 -3.90 9.28 5.03
CA LEU A 20 -3.40 10.26 6.03
C LEU A 20 -2.35 11.23 5.46
N GLY A 21 -1.95 11.09 4.19
CA GLY A 21 -1.01 12.00 3.54
C GLY A 21 0.43 11.96 4.06
N MET A 22 0.81 10.98 4.87
CA MET A 22 2.15 10.89 5.47
C MET A 22 3.23 10.64 4.42
N LYS A 23 4.44 11.20 4.59
CA LYS A 23 5.56 10.90 3.68
C LYS A 23 6.18 9.55 4.05
N VAL A 24 6.78 8.88 3.06
CA VAL A 24 7.42 7.57 3.26
C VAL A 24 8.52 7.63 4.34
N LYS A 25 9.25 8.75 4.42
CA LYS A 25 10.27 8.98 5.45
C LYS A 25 9.67 9.05 6.87
N ASP A 26 8.48 9.64 7.02
CA ASP A 26 7.83 9.80 8.32
C ASP A 26 7.27 8.45 8.79
N ILE A 27 6.68 7.68 7.88
CA ILE A 27 6.25 6.28 8.12
C ILE A 27 7.46 5.42 8.54
N ALA A 28 8.58 5.56 7.82
CA ALA A 28 9.79 4.80 8.13
C ALA A 28 10.37 5.17 9.50
N ALA A 29 10.40 6.46 9.84
CA ALA A 29 10.84 6.95 11.14
C ALA A 29 9.96 6.41 12.28
N MET A 30 8.63 6.45 12.11
CA MET A 30 7.68 5.91 13.11
C MET A 30 7.83 4.41 13.34
N GLU A 31 8.19 3.66 12.30
CA GLU A 31 8.34 2.20 12.36
C GLU A 31 9.78 1.76 12.67
N GLY A 32 10.72 2.70 12.82
CA GLY A 32 12.13 2.38 13.08
C GLY A 32 12.83 1.64 11.94
N ILE A 33 12.39 1.86 10.69
CA ILE A 33 12.96 1.20 9.50
C ILE A 33 13.55 2.22 8.52
N THR A 34 14.28 1.72 7.53
CA THR A 34 14.78 2.58 6.45
C THR A 34 13.63 3.04 5.53
N PRO A 35 13.70 4.27 4.98
CA PRO A 35 12.72 4.74 3.98
C PRO A 35 12.61 3.83 2.75
N SER A 36 13.71 3.18 2.36
CA SER A 36 13.72 2.19 1.27
C SER A 36 12.85 0.98 1.60
N GLN A 37 12.89 0.48 2.82
CA GLN A 37 12.09 -0.67 3.24
C GLN A 37 10.59 -0.33 3.29
N ALA A 38 10.25 0.86 3.83
CA ALA A 38 8.88 1.37 3.80
C ALA A 38 8.38 1.53 2.36
N GLY A 39 9.17 2.16 1.50
CA GLY A 39 8.85 2.39 0.09
C GLY A 39 8.65 1.09 -0.70
N LYS A 40 9.56 0.12 -0.57
CA LYS A 40 9.45 -1.21 -1.19
C LYS A 40 8.16 -1.91 -0.76
N SER A 41 7.82 -1.82 0.54
CA SER A 41 6.60 -2.42 1.08
C SER A 41 5.33 -1.79 0.52
N ILE A 42 5.27 -0.45 0.44
CA ILE A 42 4.16 0.29 -0.16
C ILE A 42 4.01 -0.08 -1.63
N HIS A 43 5.10 -0.09 -2.40
CA HIS A 43 5.06 -0.46 -3.80
C HIS A 43 4.58 -1.91 -3.99
N ALA A 44 5.02 -2.84 -3.14
CA ALA A 44 4.55 -4.22 -3.17
C ALA A 44 3.04 -4.33 -2.84
N ALA A 45 2.53 -3.48 -1.96
CA ALA A 45 1.11 -3.39 -1.65
C ALA A 45 0.29 -2.91 -2.86
N LEU A 46 0.73 -1.84 -3.53
CA LEU A 46 0.09 -1.32 -4.74
C LEU A 46 0.05 -2.37 -5.87
N ARG A 47 1.14 -3.14 -6.05
CA ARG A 47 1.16 -4.26 -7.01
C ARG A 47 0.14 -5.35 -6.67
N ARG A 48 -0.08 -5.63 -5.38
CA ARG A 48 -1.11 -6.60 -4.94
C ARG A 48 -2.52 -6.09 -5.22
N LEU A 49 -2.78 -4.82 -4.93
CA LEU A 49 -4.07 -4.18 -5.24
C LEU A 49 -4.35 -4.22 -6.74
N ARG A 50 -3.36 -3.86 -7.58
CA ARG A 50 -3.50 -3.94 -9.04
C ARG A 50 -3.88 -5.34 -9.50
N ARG A 51 -3.23 -6.39 -8.98
CA ARG A 51 -3.57 -7.78 -9.30
C ARG A 51 -4.94 -8.20 -8.77
N TYR A 52 -5.33 -7.73 -7.59
CA TYR A 52 -6.67 -7.98 -7.04
C TYR A 52 -7.73 -7.43 -7.98
N PHE A 53 -7.64 -6.16 -8.37
CA PHE A 53 -8.59 -5.54 -9.29
C PHE A 53 -8.58 -6.17 -10.69
N ALA A 54 -7.39 -6.53 -11.20
CA ALA A 54 -7.28 -7.25 -12.48
C ALA A 54 -8.00 -8.62 -12.45
N ARG A 55 -7.89 -9.35 -11.33
CA ARG A 55 -8.57 -10.66 -11.15
C ARG A 55 -10.06 -10.53 -10.95
N GLN A 56 -10.51 -9.46 -10.30
CA GLN A 56 -11.93 -9.19 -10.09
C GLN A 56 -12.67 -8.79 -11.38
N LYS A 57 -12.01 -8.88 -12.56
CA LYS A 57 -12.54 -8.40 -13.86
C LYS A 57 -13.24 -7.06 -13.68
N TRP A 58 -12.57 -6.11 -13.03
CA TRP A 58 -13.01 -4.72 -13.09
C TRP A 58 -12.85 -4.26 -14.54
N THR A 59 -13.83 -4.60 -15.38
CA THR A 59 -14.15 -3.93 -16.62
C THR A 59 -14.60 -2.54 -16.21
N VAL A 60 -13.62 -1.67 -15.98
CA VAL A 60 -13.84 -0.26 -16.25
C VAL A 60 -14.08 -0.19 -17.76
N ASN A 61 -15.36 -0.32 -18.15
CA ASN A 61 -15.82 0.31 -19.37
C ASN A 61 -15.59 1.81 -19.13
N LEU A 62 -14.43 2.28 -19.57
CA LEU A 62 -14.18 3.69 -19.86
C LEU A 62 -14.73 3.95 -21.26
#